data_AF-A0A172TFQ0-F1
#
_entry.id   AF-A0A172TFQ0-F1
#
_cell.length_a   1.000
_cell.length_b   1.000
_cell.length_c   1.000
_cell.angle_alpha   90.00
_cell.angle_beta   90.00
_cell.angle_gamma   90.00
#
_symmetry.space_group_name_H-M   'P 1'
#
loop_
_entity.id
_entity.type
_entity.pdbx_description
1 polymer ?
#
loop_
_entity_poly.entity_id
_entity_poly.type
_entity_poly.pdbx_seq_one_letter_code
_entity_poly.pdbx_strand_id
1 'polypeptide(L)'
;MVLEKSRVLSFIIIFIGVVLLLYGLYQFVPRNVSSDTDLSVFMRIIAKQTVFPLIGLILIGLGYTLLKVFREIQEEFQLVREDLSRLRAKVEK
;
A
#
# COMPACT_ATOMS: atom_id res chain seq x y z
N MET A 1 -11.43 -13.76 -9.97
CA MET A 1 -12.08 -12.45 -10.16
C MET A 1 -12.04 -11.53 -8.93
N VAL A 2 -12.70 -11.81 -7.79
CA VAL A 2 -12.64 -10.89 -6.62
C VAL A 2 -11.22 -10.78 -6.06
N LEU A 3 -10.53 -11.92 -5.90
CA LEU A 3 -9.17 -11.96 -5.37
C LEU A 3 -8.13 -11.24 -6.24
N GLU A 4 -8.29 -11.33 -7.57
CA GLU A 4 -7.43 -10.62 -8.53
C GLU A 4 -7.67 -9.12 -8.49
N LYS A 5 -8.94 -8.68 -8.41
CA LYS A 5 -9.28 -7.26 -8.23
C LYS A 5 -8.68 -6.72 -6.94
N SER A 6 -8.73 -7.48 -5.85
CA SER A 6 -8.12 -7.09 -4.57
C SER A 6 -6.61 -6.98 -4.66
N ARG A 7 -5.93 -7.91 -5.34
CA ARG A 7 -4.48 -7.85 -5.57
C ARG A 7 -4.08 -6.61 -6.37
N VAL A 8 -4.82 -6.31 -7.45
CA VAL A 8 -4.63 -5.08 -8.25
C VAL A 8 -4.84 -3.83 -7.40
N LEU A 9 -5.88 -3.81 -6.55
CA LEU A 9 -6.13 -2.69 -5.63
C LEU A 9 -4.95 -2.47 -4.67
N SER A 10 -4.39 -3.53 -4.09
CA SER A 10 -3.23 -3.42 -3.22
C SER A 10 -2.00 -2.89 -3.96
N PHE A 11 -1.76 -3.31 -5.21
CA PHE A 11 -0.70 -2.74 -6.03
C PHE A 11 -0.90 -1.25 -6.33
N ILE A 12 -2.15 -0.83 -6.60
CA ILE A 12 -2.47 0.60 -6.79
C ILE A 12 -2.19 1.39 -5.51
N ILE A 13 -2.57 0.86 -4.34
CA ILE A 13 -2.30 1.51 -3.04
C ILE A 13 -0.79 1.67 -2.81
N ILE A 14 -0.01 0.62 -3.08
CA ILE A 14 1.46 0.68 -2.99
C ILE A 14 2.02 1.71 -3.96
N PHE A 15 1.55 1.71 -5.20
CA PHE A 15 2.00 2.65 -6.22
C PHE A 15 1.73 4.11 -5.81
N ILE A 16 0.53 4.41 -5.30
CA ILE A 16 0.19 5.73 -4.76
C ILE A 16 1.12 6.08 -3.59
N GLY A 17 1.39 5.13 -2.69
CA GLY A 17 2.30 5.32 -1.57
C GLY A 17 3.73 5.67 -2.02
N VAL A 18 4.25 4.98 -3.03
CA VAL A 18 5.57 5.27 -3.62
C VAL A 18 5.59 6.65 -4.26
N VAL A 19 4.55 7.02 -5.02
CA VAL A 19 4.46 8.35 -5.64
C VAL A 19 4.47 9.46 -4.59
N LEU A 20 3.72 9.30 -3.49
CA LEU A 20 3.70 10.27 -2.39
C LEU A 20 5.05 10.38 -1.67
N LEU A 21 5.75 9.25 -1.51
CA LEU A 21 7.06 9.20 -0.90
C LEU A 21 8.09 9.94 -1.78
N LEU A 22 8.12 9.66 -3.08
CA LEU A 22 8.97 10.37 -4.04
C LEU A 22 8.62 11.86 -4.11
N TYR A 23 7.34 12.22 -4.08
CA TYR A 23 6.91 13.61 -4.11
C TYR A 23 7.34 14.38 -2.86
N GLY A 24 7.22 13.77 -1.67
CA GLY A 24 7.69 14.38 -0.44
C GLY A 24 9.21 14.49 -0.37
N LEU A 25 9.95 13.49 -0.85
CA LEU A 25 11.41 13.56 -0.99
C LEU A 25 11.85 14.63 -1.99
N TYR A 26 11.14 14.79 -3.11
CA TYR A 26 11.42 15.86 -4.06
C TYR A 26 11.25 17.25 -3.43
N GLN A 27 10.33 17.40 -2.47
CA GLN A 27 10.19 18.67 -1.73
C GLN A 27 11.32 18.93 -0.74
N PHE A 28 12.11 17.93 -0.33
CA PHE A 28 13.30 18.15 0.50
C PHE A 28 14.45 18.82 -0.25
N VAL A 29 14.40 18.90 -1.58
CA VAL A 29 15.39 19.66 -2.36
C VAL A 29 15.24 21.14 -1.99
N PRO A 30 16.28 21.80 -1.47
CA PRO A 30 16.19 23.19 -1.03
C PRO A 30 15.88 24.06 -2.24
N ARG A 31 14.64 24.55 -2.29
CA ARG A 31 14.26 25.66 -3.17
C ARG A 31 14.62 26.93 -2.41
N ASN A 32 15.42 27.80 -3.01
CA ASN A 32 15.76 29.10 -2.44
C ASN A 32 14.48 29.82 -2.02
N VAL A 33 14.18 29.79 -0.73
CA VAL A 33 13.09 30.56 -0.14
C VAL A 33 13.66 31.94 0.11
N SER A 34 13.08 32.94 -0.55
CA SER A 34 13.48 34.34 -0.32
C SER A 34 13.24 34.68 1.15
N SER A 35 14.08 35.54 1.75
CA SER A 35 13.94 35.97 3.15
C SER A 35 12.61 36.64 3.45
N ASP A 36 11.89 37.09 2.42
CA ASP A 36 10.57 37.73 2.50
C ASP A 36 9.41 36.72 2.52
N THR A 37 9.69 35.42 2.56
CA THR A 37 8.65 34.40 2.58
C THR A 37 7.98 34.38 3.95
N ASP A 38 6.68 34.62 3.99
CA ASP A 38 5.86 34.56 5.20
C ASP A 38 6.09 33.23 5.96
N LEU A 39 6.29 33.33 7.27
CA LEU A 39 6.51 32.20 8.19
C LEU A 39 5.42 31.13 8.04
N SER A 40 4.18 31.54 7.77
CA SER A 40 3.06 30.64 7.56
C SER A 40 3.26 29.74 6.33
N VAL A 41 3.81 30.29 5.26
CA VAL A 41 4.12 29.58 4.01
C VAL A 41 5.30 28.64 4.20
N PHE A 42 6.34 29.09 4.92
CA PHE A 42 7.50 28.27 5.25
C PHE A 42 7.13 27.03 6.10
N MET A 43 6.36 27.23 7.17
CA MET A 43 5.82 26.14 8.01
C MET A 43 4.99 25.14 7.19
N ARG A 44 4.17 25.63 6.25
CA ARG A 44 3.34 24.76 5.41
C ARG A 44 4.16 23.92 4.44
N ILE A 45 5.31 24.41 3.96
CA ILE A 45 6.23 23.66 3.11
C ILE A 45 6.90 22.55 3.92
N ILE A 46 7.43 22.87 5.10
CA ILE A 46 8.05 21.88 6.00
C ILE A 46 7.03 20.81 6.42
N ALA A 47 5.80 21.21 6.76
CA ALA A 47 4.76 20.27 7.12
C ALA A 47 4.48 19.28 5.97
N LYS A 48 4.42 19.75 4.72
CA LYS A 48 4.23 18.89 3.54
C LYS A 48 5.41 17.96 3.29
N GLN A 49 6.64 18.44 3.46
CA GLN A 49 7.86 17.63 3.34
C GLN A 49 7.84 16.43 4.28
N THR A 50 7.26 16.56 5.48
CA THR A 50 7.21 15.46 6.46
C THR A 50 5.96 14.59 6.31
N VAL A 51 4.79 15.21 6.08
CA VAL A 51 3.51 14.51 6.05
C VAL A 51 3.36 13.63 4.81
N PHE A 52 3.80 14.08 3.62
CA PHE A 52 3.63 13.28 2.40
C PHE A 52 4.46 11.98 2.40
N PRO A 53 5.75 11.97 2.78
CA PRO A 53 6.50 10.74 2.93
C PRO A 53 5.92 9.80 3.99
N LEU A 54 5.49 10.32 5.13
CA LEU A 54 4.87 9.51 6.18
C LEU A 54 3.61 8.80 5.69
N ILE A 55 2.70 9.53 5.02
CA ILE A 55 1.50 8.94 4.42
C ILE A 55 1.87 7.90 3.36
N GLY A 56 2.86 8.21 2.51
CA GLY A 56 3.35 7.27 1.51
C GLY A 56 3.84 5.96 2.11
N LEU A 57 4.61 6.04 3.21
CA LEU A 57 5.15 4.89 3.93
C LEU A 57 4.04 4.05 4.58
N ILE A 58 3.03 4.70 5.17
CA ILE A 58 1.84 4.02 5.72
C ILE A 58 1.07 3.29 4.62
N LEU A 59 0.83 3.92 3.47
CA LEU A 59 0.12 3.30 2.36
C LEU A 59 0.86 2.08 1.80
N ILE A 60 2.18 2.16 1.66
CA ILE A 60 3.00 1.01 1.25
C ILE A 60 2.85 -0.15 2.26
N GLY A 61 2.94 0.15 3.56
CA GLY A 61 2.78 -0.86 4.61
C GLY A 61 1.40 -1.52 4.59
N LEU A 62 0.34 -0.73 4.44
CA LEU A 62 -1.04 -1.23 4.34
C LEU A 62 -1.22 -2.09 3.08
N GLY A 63 -0.74 -1.61 1.93
CA GLY A 63 -0.82 -2.36 0.68
C GLY A 63 -0.07 -3.69 0.74
N TYR A 64 1.11 -3.71 1.36
CA TYR A 64 1.87 -4.94 1.58
C TYR A 64 1.16 -5.92 2.53
N THR A 65 0.59 -5.41 3.63
CA THR A 65 -0.14 -6.22 4.59
C THR A 65 -1.37 -6.86 3.94
N LEU A 66 -2.12 -6.08 3.15
CA LEU A 66 -3.26 -6.59 2.38
C LEU A 66 -2.83 -7.68 1.40
N LEU A 67 -1.73 -7.49 0.66
CA LEU A 67 -1.20 -8.52 -0.26
C LEU A 67 -0.89 -9.82 0.47
N LYS A 68 -0.28 -9.73 1.65
CA LYS A 68 0.06 -10.90 2.47
C LYS A 68 -1.20 -11.64 2.92
N VAL A 69 -2.18 -10.93 3.47
CA VAL A 69 -3.45 -11.52 3.91
C VAL A 69 -4.20 -12.16 2.75
N PHE A 70 -4.27 -11.51 1.58
CA PHE A 70 -4.92 -12.10 0.42
C PHE A 70 -4.23 -13.38 -0.07
N ARG A 71 -2.91 -13.46 0.05
CA ARG A 71 -2.15 -14.67 -0.29
C ARG A 71 -2.46 -15.80 0.69
N GLU A 72 -2.44 -15.53 1.99
CA GLU A 72 -2.77 -16.52 3.03
C GLU A 72 -4.20 -17.06 2.84
N ILE A 73 -5.17 -16.19 2.60
CA ILE A 73 -6.57 -16.60 2.30
C ILE A 73 -6.63 -17.47 1.04
N GLN A 74 -5.84 -17.16 0.01
CA GLN A 74 -5.81 -17.95 -1.22
C GLN A 74 -5.29 -19.37 -0.98
N GLU A 75 -4.23 -19.49 -0.20
CA GLU A 75 -3.60 -20.76 0.17
C GLU A 75 -4.57 -21.60 1.02
N GLU A 76 -5.22 -21.01 2.02
CA GLU A 76 -6.25 -21.69 2.82
C GLU A 76 -7.43 -22.18 1.97
N PHE A 77 -7.92 -21.36 1.04
CA PHE A 77 -9.00 -21.77 0.14
C PHE A 77 -8.62 -22.96 -0.74
N GLN A 78 -7.37 -23.03 -1.19
CA GLN A 78 -6.89 -24.17 -1.98
C GLN A 78 -6.83 -25.44 -1.12
N LEU A 79 -6.30 -25.35 0.10
CA LEU A 79 -6.26 -26.47 1.04
C LEU A 79 -7.67 -27.01 1.34
N VAL A 80 -8.62 -26.12 1.66
CA VAL A 80 -10.01 -26.52 1.91
C VAL A 80 -10.63 -27.19 0.68
N ARG A 81 -10.33 -26.70 -0.53
CA ARG A 81 -10.83 -27.29 -1.78
C ARG A 81 -10.24 -28.68 -2.03
N GLU A 82 -8.97 -28.89 -1.72
CA GLU A 82 -8.32 -30.20 -1.80
C GLU A 82 -8.92 -31.18 -0.80
N ASP A 83 -9.11 -30.77 0.46
CA ASP A 83 -9.71 -31.61 1.49
C ASP A 83 -11.15 -32.02 1.14
N LEU A 84 -11.96 -31.08 0.63
CA LEU A 84 -13.29 -31.39 0.12
C LEU A 84 -13.25 -32.40 -1.04
N SER A 85 -12.29 -32.27 -1.96
CA SER A 85 -12.13 -33.20 -3.08
C SER A 85 -11.77 -34.61 -2.61
N ARG A 86 -10.89 -34.72 -1.60
CA ARG A 86 -10.49 -36.00 -0.99
C ARG A 86 -11.64 -36.63 -0.22
N LEU A 87 -12.40 -35.85 0.54
CA LEU A 87 -13.59 -36.34 1.23
C LEU A 87 -14.63 -36.86 0.25
N ARG A 88 -14.91 -36.12 -0.82
CA ARG A 88 -15.85 -36.55 -1.87
C ARG A 88 -15.42 -37.89 -2.47
N ALA A 89 -14.14 -38.04 -2.80
CA ALA A 89 -13.59 -39.30 -3.34
C ALA A 89 -13.66 -40.49 -2.36
N LYS A 90 -13.72 -40.23 -1.04
CA LYS A 90 -13.92 -41.28 -0.03
C LYS A 90 -15.38 -41.68 0.14
N VAL A 91 -16.31 -40.75 -0.05
CA VAL A 91 -17.76 -41.01 0.09
C VAL A 91 -18.34 -41.70 -1.16
N GLU A 92 -17.70 -41.53 -2.31
CA GLU A 92 -18.13 -42.11 -3.60
C GLU A 92 -17.56 -43.53 -3.85
N LYS A 93 -16.78 -44.06 -2.89
CA LYS A 93 -16.32 -45.47 -2.83
C LYS A 93 -17.08 -46.23 -1.77
#